data_AF-M0L0Z3-F1
#
_entry.id   AF-M0L0Z3-F1
#
_cell.length_a   1.000
_cell.length_b   1.000
_cell.length_c   1.000
_cell.angle_alpha   90.00
_cell.angle_beta   90.00
_cell.angle_gamma   90.00
#
_symmetry.space_group_name_H-M   'P 1'
#
loop_
_entity.id
_entity.type
_entity.pdbx_description
1 polymer ?
#
loop_
_entity_poly.entity_id
_entity_poly.type
_entity_poly.pdbx_seq_one_letter_code
_entity_poly.pdbx_strand_id
1 'polypeptide(L)' 'MLTDYGLVKKIGPKNKSGLYEITPRGETAIRMQDLYREVDDFEIILEEAVPNQKQQSAATD' A
#
# COMPACT_ATOMS: atom_id res chain seq x y z
N MET A 1 4.77 -11.70 -4.94
CA MET A 1 5.72 -10.78 -4.25
C MET A 1 4.94 -9.58 -3.70
N LEU A 2 5.44 -8.86 -2.69
CA LEU A 2 4.73 -7.67 -2.14
C LEU A 2 4.43 -6.59 -3.20
N THR A 3 5.23 -6.55 -4.28
CA THR A 3 4.99 -5.72 -5.46
C THR A 3 3.73 -6.09 -6.22
N ASP A 4 3.38 -7.38 -6.28
CA ASP A 4 2.24 -7.89 -7.04
C ASP A 4 0.92 -7.52 -6.36
N TYR A 5 0.96 -7.34 -5.03
CA TYR A 5 -0.13 -6.81 -4.21
C TYR A 5 -0.11 -5.28 -4.09
N GLY A 6 0.81 -4.60 -4.79
CA GLY A 6 0.96 -3.15 -4.75
C GLY A 6 1.35 -2.58 -3.38
N LEU A 7 1.86 -3.40 -2.46
CA LEU A 7 2.23 -2.99 -1.08
C LEU A 7 3.59 -2.28 -1.04
N VAL A 8 4.45 -2.57 -2.02
CA VAL A 8 5.73 -1.90 -2.20
C VAL A 8 5.94 -1.58 -3.68
N LYS A 9 6.66 -0.49 -3.97
CA LYS A 9 7.10 -0.13 -5.33
C LYS A 9 8.62 -0.09 -5.38
N LYS A 10 9.20 -0.56 -6.48
CA LYS A 10 10.65 -0.52 -6.69
C LYS A 10 11.09 0.90 -7.05
N ILE A 11 12.09 1.45 -6.36
CA ILE A 11 12.52 2.85 -6.54
C ILE A 11 14.00 2.99 -6.93
N GLY A 12 14.71 1.89 -7.18
CA GLY A 12 16.13 1.97 -7.56
C GLY A 12 16.36 2.03 -9.08
N PRO A 13 17.36 2.79 -9.54
CA PRO A 13 17.65 2.99 -10.97
C PRO A 13 18.22 1.74 -11.66
N LYS A 14 18.65 0.74 -10.89
CA LYS A 14 19.21 -0.51 -11.41
C LYS A 14 18.24 -1.66 -11.18
N ASN A 15 18.15 -2.55 -12.18
CA ASN A 15 17.30 -3.74 -12.13
C ASN A 15 17.55 -4.65 -10.91
N LYS A 16 18.71 -4.57 -10.24
CA LYS A 16 19.08 -5.36 -9.05
C LYS A 16 19.29 -4.52 -7.78
N SER A 17 18.80 -3.29 -7.72
CA SER A 17 19.04 -2.40 -6.58
C SER A 17 18.49 -2.92 -5.24
N GLY A 18 17.48 -3.79 -5.26
CA GLY A 18 16.79 -4.25 -4.04
C GLY A 18 16.06 -3.13 -3.28
N LEU A 19 16.00 -1.91 -3.84
CA LEU A 19 15.39 -0.74 -3.20
C LEU A 19 13.90 -0.69 -3.50
N TYR A 20 13.11 -0.69 -2.43
CA TYR A 20 11.66 -0.58 -2.46
C TYR A 20 11.18 0.50 -1.48
N GLU A 21 10.07 1.12 -1.82
CA GLU A 21 9.32 2.04 -0.98
C GLU A 21 7.98 1.40 -0.64
N ILE A 22 7.55 1.52 0.62
CA ILE A 22 6.22 1.08 1.06
C ILE A 22 5.19 2.02 0.44
N THR A 23 4.13 1.48 -0.15
CA THR A 23 3.04 2.30 -0.71
C THR A 23 2.03 2.67 0.38
N PRO A 24 1.13 3.64 0.15
CA PRO A 24 0.02 3.91 1.08
C PRO A 24 -0.84 2.66 1.36
N ARG A 25 -1.02 1.79 0.37
CA ARG A 25 -1.67 0.48 0.54
C ARG A 25 -0.86 -0.42 1.47
N GLY A 26 0.46 -0.46 1.31
CA GLY A 26 1.37 -1.19 2.20
C GLY A 26 1.32 -0.68 3.65
N GLU A 27 1.27 0.63 3.86
CA GLU A 27 1.12 1.21 5.21
C GLU A 27 -0.21 0.81 5.86
N THR A 28 -1.32 0.87 5.10
CA THR A 28 -2.62 0.40 5.58
C THR A 28 -2.61 -1.09 5.89
N ALA A 29 -1.99 -1.92 5.04
CA ALA A 29 -1.86 -3.35 5.29
C ALA A 29 -1.09 -3.66 6.57
N ILE A 30 -0.02 -2.90 6.88
CA ILE A 30 0.73 -3.04 8.15
C ILE A 30 -0.16 -2.67 9.34
N ARG A 31 -0.90 -1.56 9.28
CA ARG A 31 -1.81 -1.15 10.38
C ARG A 31 -2.91 -2.17 10.66
N MET A 32 -3.33 -2.91 9.65
CA MET A 32 -4.43 -3.86 9.71
C MET A 32 -3.94 -5.32 9.73
N GLN A 33 -2.64 -5.55 9.89
CA GLN A 33 -2.02 -6.86 9.72
C GLN A 33 -2.63 -7.94 10.63
N ASP A 34 -3.09 -7.57 11.83
CA ASP A 34 -3.71 -8.50 12.78
C ASP A 34 -5.00 -9.11 12.21
N LEU A 35 -5.76 -8.34 11.42
CA LEU A 35 -7.00 -8.82 10.80
C LEU A 35 -6.76 -9.87 9.71
N TYR A 36 -5.54 -9.98 9.16
CA TYR A 36 -5.24 -10.86 8.02
C TYR A 36 -5.61 -12.33 8.28
N ARG A 37 -5.55 -12.77 9.54
CA ARG A 37 -5.89 -14.15 9.95
C ARG A 37 -7.31 -14.29 10.51
N GLU A 38 -8.01 -13.18 10.71
CA GLU A 38 -9.30 -13.12 11.40
C GLU A 38 -10.48 -12.98 10.45
N VAL A 39 -10.23 -12.57 9.21
CA VAL A 39 -11.26 -12.27 8.21
C VAL A 39 -11.13 -13.19 7.00
N ASP A 40 -12.26 -13.46 6.35
CA ASP A 40 -12.31 -14.35 5.19
C ASP A 40 -11.67 -13.70 3.94
N ASP A 41 -11.83 -12.39 3.77
CA ASP A 41 -11.27 -11.64 2.65
C ASP A 41 -10.63 -10.32 3.11
N PHE A 42 -9.34 -10.39 3.38
CA PHE A 42 -8.55 -9.23 3.79
C PHE A 42 -8.38 -8.23 2.64
N GLU A 43 -8.42 -8.68 1.38
CA GLU A 43 -8.17 -7.83 0.23
C GLU A 43 -9.27 -6.78 0.08
N ILE A 44 -10.54 -7.18 0.27
CA ILE A 44 -11.70 -6.28 0.25
C ILE A 44 -11.58 -5.22 1.36
N ILE A 45 -11.29 -5.66 2.59
CA ILE A 45 -11.13 -4.74 3.73
C ILE A 45 -10.00 -3.74 3.47
N LEU A 46 -8.89 -4.22 2.91
CA LEU A 46 -7.75 -3.38 2.59
C LEU A 46 -8.10 -2.37 1.49
N GLU A 47 -8.80 -2.77 0.44
CA GLU A 47 -9.27 -1.88 -0.63
C GLU A 47 -10.18 -0.75 -0.12
N GLU A 48 -11.11 -1.05 0.78
CA GLU A 48 -11.98 -0.05 1.40
C GLU A 48 -11.22 0.91 2.32
N ALA A 49 -10.15 0.43 2.96
CA ALA A 49 -9.35 1.21 3.90
C ALA A 49 -8.24 2.04 3.26
N VAL A 50 -7.87 1.80 1.99
CA VAL A 50 -6.87 2.64 1.31
C VAL A 50 -7.44 4.04 1.10
N PRO A 51 -6.80 5.10 1.63
CA PRO A 51 -7.27 6.46 1.42
C PRO A 51 -7.22 6.82 -0.07
N ASN A 52 -8.38 7.19 -0.62
CA ASN A 52 -8.50 7.69 -2.00
C ASN A 52 -7.73 9.03 -2.11
N GLN A 53 -6.55 9.02 -2.73
CA GLN A 53 -5.67 10.20 -2.84
C GLN A 53 -6.22 11.37 -3.71
N LYS A 54 -7.51 11.41 -4.04
CA LYS A 54 -8.13 12.50 -4.82
C LYS A 54 -8.46 13.77 -4.00
N GLN A 55 -8.08 13.85 -2.72
CA GLN A 55 -8.34 15.02 -1.86
C GLN A 55 -7.06 15.51 -1.19
N GLN A 56 -6.04 15.90 -1.96
CA GLN A 56 -4.89 16.64 -1.41
C GLN A 56 -4.17 17.55 -2.42
N SER A 57 -4.85 17.93 -3.51
CA SER A 57 -4.36 18.90 -4.51
C SER A 57 -5.21 20.18 -4.62
N ALA A 58 -6.11 20.44 -3.67
CA ALA A 58 -6.91 21.66 -3.61
C ALA A 58 -6.73 22.38 -2.26
N ALA A 59 -5.49 22.80 -1.96
CA ALA A 59 -5.20 23.80 -0.94
C ALA A 59 -3.78 24.33 -1.13
N THR A 60 -3.56 25.13 -2.18
CA THR A 60 -2.51 26.15 -2.19
C THR A 60 -3.00 27.27 -3.09
N ASP A 61 -3.72 28.22 -2.49
CA ASP A 61 -3.85 29.60 -2.95
C ASP A 61 -3.09 30.46 -1.93
#